data_AF-A0A916C3B6-F1
#
_entry.id   AF-A0A916C3B6-F1
#
_cell.length_a   1.000
_cell.length_b   1.000
_cell.length_c   1.000
_cell.angle_alpha   90.00
_cell.angle_beta   90.00
_cell.angle_gamma   90.00
#
_symmetry.space_group_name_H-M   'P 1'
#
loop_
_entity.id
_entity.type
_entity.pdbx_description
1 polymer ?
#
loop_
_entity_poly.entity_id
_entity_poly.type
_entity_poly.pdbx_seq_one_letter_code
_entity_poly.pdbx_strand_id
1 'polypeptide(L)'
;MCRKTGRIEDLVDRLLKLNRLDEAIEAARRADDYVLLQLADIFVKHRRTQDADQLIRARAPRSKDTRLLEWLKKQAAKRGDKTEILELAEQLFKAMPSLEHYRRVKAAALACRRWEQVRPALLTHLTRAKDYALLTEIYLLDKEIDAALESVEKVKYEWYGWGHETLSIQVAKAAEQDRPEAALRIYQTTVDQLINSRG
;
A
#
# COMPACT_ATOMS: atom_id res chain seq x y z
N MET A 1 -16.97 23.15 6.98
CA MET A 1 -15.50 23.35 6.93
C MET A 1 -15.00 23.89 5.58
N CYS A 2 -15.66 23.62 4.44
CA CYS A 2 -15.22 24.04 3.10
C CYS A 2 -14.94 25.55 2.88
N ARG A 3 -15.66 26.46 3.57
CA ARG A 3 -15.44 27.91 3.41
C ARG A 3 -14.08 28.41 3.93
N LYS A 4 -13.51 27.78 4.96
CA LYS A 4 -12.17 28.15 5.46
C LYS A 4 -11.07 27.56 4.57
N THR A 5 -11.27 26.34 4.10
CA THR A 5 -10.37 25.63 3.17
C THR A 5 -10.20 26.37 1.84
N GLY A 6 -11.31 26.73 1.17
CA GLY A 6 -11.25 27.47 -0.10
C GLY A 6 -10.54 28.82 0.03
N ARG A 7 -10.67 29.49 1.19
CA ARG A 7 -9.97 30.75 1.45
C ARG A 7 -8.45 30.59 1.59
N ILE A 8 -7.97 29.45 2.08
CA ILE A 8 -6.52 29.18 2.19
C ILE A 8 -5.94 28.87 0.81
N GLU A 9 -6.65 28.08 -0.01
CA GLU A 9 -6.26 27.82 -1.40
C GLU A 9 -6.16 29.12 -2.21
N ASP A 10 -7.19 29.97 -2.14
CA ASP A 10 -7.20 31.28 -2.81
C ASP A 10 -6.07 32.20 -2.32
N LEU A 11 -5.82 32.21 -1.00
CA LEU A 11 -4.74 32.98 -0.38
C LEU A 11 -3.37 32.52 -0.91
N VAL A 12 -3.11 31.22 -0.88
CA VAL A 12 -1.83 30.65 -1.35
C VAL A 12 -1.63 30.91 -2.84
N ASP A 13 -2.66 30.69 -3.67
CA ASP A 13 -2.59 31.00 -5.11
C ASP A 13 -2.29 32.49 -5.35
N ARG A 14 -2.92 33.39 -4.58
CA ARG A 14 -2.65 34.84 -4.68
C ARG A 14 -1.25 35.22 -4.21
N LEU A 15 -0.76 34.64 -3.11
CA LEU A 15 0.59 34.89 -2.60
C LEU A 15 1.65 34.45 -3.62
N LEU A 16 1.48 33.28 -4.23
CA LEU A 16 2.38 32.78 -5.27
C LEU A 16 2.37 33.65 -6.53
N LYS A 17 1.19 34.15 -6.96
CA LYS A 17 1.09 35.14 -8.06
C LYS A 17 1.83 36.45 -7.76
N LEU A 18 1.89 36.85 -6.50
CA LEU A 18 2.62 38.03 -6.02
C LEU A 18 4.09 37.74 -5.68
N ASN A 19 4.58 36.53 -5.97
CA ASN A 19 5.93 36.06 -5.64
C ASN A 19 6.28 36.13 -4.14
N ARG A 20 5.27 36.06 -3.26
CA ARG A 20 5.42 36.03 -1.79
C ARG A 20 5.53 34.58 -1.30
N LEU A 21 6.62 33.92 -1.70
CA LEU A 21 6.81 32.48 -1.49
C LEU A 21 6.82 32.08 -0.01
N ASP A 22 7.55 32.82 0.83
CA ASP A 22 7.69 32.48 2.25
C ASP A 22 6.34 32.48 2.99
N GLU A 23 5.49 33.46 2.68
CA GLU A 23 4.15 33.54 3.26
C GLU A 23 3.23 32.43 2.76
N ALA A 24 3.36 32.03 1.49
CA ALA A 24 2.62 30.89 0.95
C ALA A 24 3.05 29.58 1.64
N ILE A 25 4.35 29.41 1.89
CA ILE A 25 4.91 28.25 2.61
C ILE A 25 4.39 28.22 4.05
N GLU A 26 4.42 29.35 4.75
CA GLU A 26 3.93 29.43 6.13
C GLU A 26 2.42 29.17 6.23
N ALA A 27 1.62 29.67 5.28
CA ALA A 27 0.20 29.36 5.20
C ALA A 27 -0.03 27.85 4.99
N ALA A 28 0.72 27.23 4.07
CA ALA A 28 0.61 25.81 3.79
C ALA A 28 1.03 24.92 4.99
N ARG A 29 2.09 25.31 5.71
CA ARG A 29 2.56 24.57 6.91
C ARG A 29 1.49 24.44 8.01
N ARG A 30 0.58 25.41 8.10
CA ARG A 30 -0.51 25.44 9.09
C ARG A 30 -1.77 24.70 8.64
N ALA A 31 -1.84 24.30 7.36
CA ALA A 31 -2.95 23.54 6.83
C ALA A 31 -2.95 22.10 7.37
N ASP A 32 -4.13 21.50 7.48
CA ASP A 32 -4.27 20.06 7.71
C ASP A 32 -3.79 19.25 6.49
N ASP A 33 -3.66 17.93 6.64
CA ASP A 33 -3.07 17.07 5.60
C ASP A 33 -3.88 17.04 4.30
N TYR A 34 -5.21 17.12 4.40
CA TYR A 34 -6.08 17.13 3.22
C TYR A 34 -5.90 18.42 2.43
N VAL A 35 -5.93 19.56 3.11
CA VAL A 35 -5.74 20.86 2.49
C VAL A 35 -4.31 21.01 1.96
N LEU A 36 -3.32 20.51 2.69
CA LEU A 36 -1.93 20.55 2.27
C LEU A 36 -1.70 19.86 0.91
N LEU A 37 -2.39 18.74 0.63
CA LEU A 37 -2.33 18.08 -0.68
C LEU A 37 -2.86 18.98 -1.81
N GLN A 38 -3.97 19.67 -1.58
CA GLN A 38 -4.53 20.61 -2.55
C GLN A 38 -3.57 21.79 -2.78
N LEU A 39 -2.99 22.32 -1.71
CA LEU A 39 -2.00 23.38 -1.80
C LEU A 39 -0.76 22.93 -2.55
N ALA A 40 -0.27 21.70 -2.34
CA ALA A 40 0.88 21.17 -3.06
C ALA A 40 0.67 21.19 -4.59
N ASP A 41 -0.54 20.89 -5.06
CA ASP A 41 -0.87 20.99 -6.48
C ASP A 41 -0.91 22.45 -6.99
N ILE A 42 -1.32 23.41 -6.15
CA ILE A 42 -1.22 24.85 -6.44
C ILE A 42 0.25 25.28 -6.59
N PHE A 43 1.12 24.86 -5.67
CA PHE A 43 2.57 25.13 -5.78
C PHE A 43 3.14 24.56 -7.09
N VAL A 44 2.77 23.33 -7.46
CA VAL A 44 3.16 22.72 -8.75
C VAL A 44 2.69 23.55 -9.94
N LYS A 45 1.43 24.04 -9.92
CA LYS A 45 0.88 24.91 -10.97
C LYS A 45 1.70 26.20 -11.15
N HIS A 46 2.25 26.74 -10.07
CA HIS A 46 3.15 27.90 -10.08
C HIS A 46 4.63 27.56 -10.34
N ARG A 47 4.93 26.34 -10.82
CA ARG A 47 6.29 25.82 -11.06
C ARG A 47 7.18 25.79 -9.80
N ARG A 48 6.56 25.71 -8.62
CA ARG A 48 7.21 25.57 -7.31
C ARG A 48 7.16 24.13 -6.78
N THR A 49 7.40 23.16 -7.67
CA THR A 49 7.31 21.72 -7.35
C THR A 49 8.26 21.30 -6.23
N GLN A 50 9.46 21.89 -6.16
CA GLN A 50 10.44 21.59 -5.12
C GLN A 50 9.94 22.03 -3.73
N ASP A 51 9.30 23.20 -3.64
CA ASP A 51 8.75 23.70 -2.38
C ASP A 51 7.58 22.83 -1.90
N ALA A 52 6.70 22.42 -2.83
CA ALA A 52 5.63 21.46 -2.55
C ALA A 52 6.19 20.12 -2.04
N ASP A 53 7.23 19.61 -2.69
CA ASP A 53 7.88 18.35 -2.32
C ASP A 53 8.47 18.41 -0.91
N GLN A 54 9.16 19.50 -0.57
CA GLN A 54 9.68 19.73 0.79
C GLN A 54 8.57 19.82 1.84
N LEU A 55 7.48 20.52 1.55
CA LEU A 55 6.33 20.63 2.46
C LEU A 55 5.73 19.25 2.76
N ILE A 56 5.50 18.45 1.72
CA ILE A 56 4.90 17.12 1.86
C ILE A 56 5.87 16.16 2.57
N ARG A 57 7.17 16.18 2.26
CA ARG A 57 8.18 15.37 2.97
C ARG A 57 8.28 15.71 4.45
N ALA A 58 8.22 17.00 4.79
CA ALA A 58 8.25 17.42 6.19
C ALA A 58 7.00 16.95 6.96
N ARG A 59 5.85 16.84 6.27
CA ARG A 59 4.58 16.41 6.87
C ARG A 59 4.43 14.89 6.95
N ALA A 60 4.80 14.15 5.92
CA ALA A 60 4.48 12.73 5.74
C ALA A 60 4.86 11.84 6.95
N PRO A 61 6.04 11.96 7.59
CA PRO A 61 6.41 11.11 8.73
C PRO A 61 5.53 11.31 9.98
N ARG A 62 4.84 12.45 10.08
CA ARG A 62 4.00 12.81 11.25
C ARG A 62 2.51 12.63 10.98
N SER A 63 2.15 12.29 9.75
CA SER A 63 0.78 12.12 9.32
C SER A 63 0.43 10.64 9.20
N LYS A 64 -0.84 10.32 9.43
CA LYS A 64 -1.41 9.00 9.11
C LYS A 64 -1.96 8.93 7.68
N ASP A 65 -1.96 10.06 6.97
CA ASP A 65 -2.53 10.17 5.64
C ASP A 65 -1.54 9.68 4.58
N THR A 66 -1.73 8.44 4.15
CA THR A 66 -0.91 7.79 3.11
C THR A 66 -0.97 8.49 1.75
N ARG A 67 -1.96 9.37 1.52
CA ARG A 67 -2.06 10.17 0.29
C ARG A 67 -0.86 11.13 0.13
N LEU A 68 -0.20 11.53 1.21
CA LEU A 68 1.04 12.30 1.17
C LEU A 68 2.19 11.49 0.54
N LEU A 69 2.34 10.22 0.93
CA LEU A 69 3.33 9.32 0.34
C LEU A 69 3.00 8.99 -1.13
N GLU A 70 1.72 8.80 -1.45
CA GLU A 70 1.27 8.64 -2.84
C GLU A 70 1.59 9.87 -3.70
N TRP A 71 1.39 11.07 -3.15
CA TRP A 71 1.75 12.31 -3.86
C TRP A 71 3.26 12.38 -4.12
N LEU A 72 4.10 12.10 -3.11
CA LEU A 72 5.56 12.08 -3.28
C LEU A 72 5.98 11.05 -4.35
N LYS A 73 5.37 9.86 -4.33
CA LYS A 73 5.69 8.79 -5.29
C LYS A 73 5.35 9.21 -6.73
N LYS A 74 4.24 9.93 -6.91
CA LYS A 74 3.88 10.51 -8.22
C LYS A 74 4.90 11.55 -8.69
N GLN A 75 5.43 12.38 -7.79
CA GLN A 75 6.48 13.34 -8.18
C GLN A 75 7.81 12.64 -8.50
N ALA A 76 8.20 11.62 -7.72
CA ALA A 76 9.36 10.79 -8.00
C ALA A 76 9.26 10.12 -9.39
N ALA A 77 8.08 9.58 -9.74
CA ALA A 77 7.81 9.02 -11.06
C ALA A 77 7.98 10.04 -12.19
N LYS A 78 7.51 11.29 -12.02
CA LYS A 78 7.71 12.36 -13.01
C LYS A 78 9.18 12.73 -13.18
N ARG A 79 9.99 12.63 -12.13
CA ARG A 79 11.45 12.83 -12.17
C ARG A 79 12.22 11.62 -12.72
N GLY A 80 11.56 10.46 -12.87
CA GLY A 80 12.20 9.21 -13.22
C GLY A 80 13.08 8.62 -12.10
N ASP A 81 12.88 9.05 -10.86
CA ASP A 81 13.67 8.57 -9.71
C ASP A 81 13.15 7.21 -9.23
N LYS A 82 13.69 6.15 -9.83
CA LYS A 82 13.29 4.77 -9.53
C LYS A 82 13.60 4.35 -8.09
N THR A 83 14.69 4.86 -7.52
CA THR A 83 15.11 4.54 -6.16
C THR A 83 14.08 5.10 -5.18
N GLU A 84 13.70 6.36 -5.36
CA GLU A 84 12.72 7.00 -4.51
C GLU A 84 11.32 6.38 -4.65
N ILE A 85 10.92 5.99 -5.87
CA ILE A 85 9.66 5.26 -6.09
C ILE A 85 9.63 3.96 -5.27
N LEU A 86 10.73 3.21 -5.25
CA LEU A 86 10.84 1.98 -4.46
C LEU A 86 10.72 2.27 -2.95
N GLU A 87 11.47 3.24 -2.44
CA GLU A 87 11.44 3.60 -1.02
C GLU A 87 10.04 4.03 -0.57
N LEU A 88 9.34 4.84 -1.36
CA LEU A 88 7.99 5.28 -1.06
C LEU A 88 6.97 4.14 -1.19
N ALA A 89 7.15 3.23 -2.14
CA ALA A 89 6.31 2.03 -2.26
C ALA A 89 6.47 1.12 -1.03
N GLU A 90 7.70 0.93 -0.54
CA GLU A 90 7.96 0.16 0.69
C GLU A 90 7.31 0.80 1.92
N GLN A 91 7.39 2.13 2.04
CA GLN A 91 6.73 2.86 3.14
C GLN A 91 5.21 2.71 3.09
N LEU A 92 4.61 2.84 1.89
CA LEU A 92 3.18 2.64 1.68
C LEU A 92 2.75 1.21 2.04
N PHE A 93 3.54 0.21 1.63
CA PHE A 93 3.26 -1.18 1.99
C PHE A 93 3.32 -1.42 3.50
N LYS A 94 4.32 -0.86 4.20
CA LYS A 94 4.42 -0.99 5.66
C LYS A 94 3.29 -0.27 6.39
N ALA A 95 2.80 0.85 5.86
CA ALA A 95 1.71 1.62 6.45
C ALA A 95 0.34 0.96 6.20
N MET A 96 0.15 0.38 5.02
CA MET A 96 -1.11 -0.23 4.60
C MET A 96 -0.81 -1.50 3.78
N PRO A 97 -0.46 -2.62 4.44
CA PRO A 97 -0.17 -3.86 3.73
C PRO A 97 -1.37 -4.30 2.88
N SER A 98 -1.10 -4.59 1.60
CA SER A 98 -2.09 -5.15 0.68
C SER A 98 -1.40 -5.81 -0.50
N LEU A 99 -2.12 -6.69 -1.20
CA LEU A 99 -1.60 -7.35 -2.40
C LEU A 99 -1.29 -6.34 -3.51
N GLU A 100 -2.06 -5.25 -3.60
CA GLU A 100 -1.79 -4.18 -4.56
C GLU A 100 -0.48 -3.44 -4.23
N HIS A 101 -0.26 -3.07 -2.97
CA HIS A 101 1.00 -2.44 -2.56
C HIS A 101 2.19 -3.38 -2.73
N TYR A 102 2.02 -4.68 -2.46
CA TYR A 102 3.05 -5.67 -2.74
C TYR A 102 3.46 -5.69 -4.22
N ARG A 103 2.48 -5.74 -5.14
CA ARG A 103 2.74 -5.68 -6.60
C ARG A 103 3.48 -4.41 -6.99
N ARG A 104 3.11 -3.27 -6.42
CA ARG A 104 3.78 -1.99 -6.66
C ARG A 104 5.23 -2.01 -6.18
N VAL A 105 5.50 -2.55 -4.99
CA VAL A 105 6.88 -2.72 -4.49
C VAL A 105 7.67 -3.68 -5.37
N LYS A 106 7.09 -4.83 -5.74
CA LYS A 106 7.73 -5.81 -6.63
C LYS A 106 8.13 -5.20 -7.96
N ALA A 107 7.23 -4.45 -8.60
CA ALA A 107 7.52 -3.77 -9.86
C ALA A 107 8.66 -2.74 -9.72
N ALA A 108 8.62 -1.91 -8.67
CA ALA A 108 9.66 -0.92 -8.41
C ALA A 108 11.02 -1.58 -8.08
N ALA A 109 11.02 -2.63 -7.27
CA ALA A 109 12.22 -3.35 -6.87
C ALA A 109 12.88 -4.09 -8.05
N LEU A 110 12.09 -4.68 -8.94
CA LEU A 110 12.58 -5.26 -10.19
C LEU A 110 13.19 -4.19 -11.10
N ALA A 111 12.55 -3.04 -11.24
CA ALA A 111 13.08 -1.92 -12.02
C ALA A 111 14.42 -1.39 -11.48
N CYS A 112 14.66 -1.54 -10.18
CA CYS A 112 15.92 -1.20 -9.50
C CYS A 112 16.88 -2.38 -9.33
N ARG A 113 16.53 -3.61 -9.77
CA ARG A 113 17.28 -4.85 -9.54
C ARG A 113 17.58 -5.14 -8.06
N ARG A 114 16.66 -4.77 -7.16
CA ARG A 114 16.77 -4.94 -5.70
C ARG A 114 15.76 -5.93 -5.13
N TRP A 115 15.04 -6.67 -5.98
CA TRP A 115 13.97 -7.56 -5.54
C TRP A 115 14.42 -8.59 -4.50
N GLU A 116 15.55 -9.25 -4.73
CA GLU A 116 16.13 -10.24 -3.81
C GLU A 116 16.47 -9.66 -2.42
N GLN A 117 16.72 -8.36 -2.32
CA GLN A 117 16.99 -7.68 -1.05
C GLN A 117 15.70 -7.22 -0.36
N VAL A 118 14.72 -6.76 -1.14
CA VAL A 118 13.49 -6.16 -0.63
C VAL A 118 12.48 -7.22 -0.19
N ARG A 119 12.30 -8.29 -0.98
CA ARG A 119 11.27 -9.31 -0.73
C ARG A 119 11.36 -9.93 0.67
N PRO A 120 12.53 -10.39 1.16
CA PRO A 120 12.62 -11.01 2.48
C PRO A 120 12.21 -10.06 3.61
N ALA A 121 12.50 -8.76 3.46
CA ALA A 121 12.12 -7.76 4.44
C ALA A 121 10.60 -7.54 4.49
N LEU A 122 9.90 -7.58 3.34
CA LEU A 122 8.44 -7.48 3.28
C LEU A 122 7.78 -8.70 3.94
N LEU A 123 8.22 -9.91 3.60
CA LEU A 123 7.67 -11.14 4.17
C LEU A 123 7.91 -11.20 5.68
N THR A 124 9.11 -10.81 6.14
CA THR A 124 9.43 -10.73 7.57
C THR A 124 8.52 -9.75 8.30
N HIS A 125 8.20 -8.61 7.68
CA HIS A 125 7.28 -7.63 8.24
C HIS A 125 5.87 -8.24 8.44
N LEU A 126 5.32 -8.91 7.42
CA LEU A 126 4.01 -9.55 7.52
C LEU A 126 3.99 -10.70 8.53
N THR A 127 5.04 -11.53 8.57
CA THR A 127 5.15 -12.64 9.54
C THR A 127 5.15 -12.09 10.97
N ARG A 128 5.86 -11.00 11.24
CA ARG A 128 5.88 -10.34 12.56
C ARG A 128 4.52 -9.73 12.92
N ALA A 129 3.82 -9.16 11.92
CA ALA A 129 2.46 -8.68 12.07
C ALA A 129 1.42 -9.80 12.22
N LYS A 130 1.81 -11.06 11.98
CA LYS A 130 0.92 -12.24 11.92
C LYS A 130 -0.16 -12.12 10.84
N ASP A 131 0.12 -11.39 9.78
CA ASP A 131 -0.77 -11.23 8.63
C ASP A 131 -0.58 -12.39 7.65
N TYR A 132 -0.98 -13.58 8.11
CA TYR A 132 -0.84 -14.83 7.35
C TYR A 132 -1.79 -14.88 6.15
N ALA A 133 -2.91 -14.15 6.18
CA ALA A 133 -3.81 -14.06 5.05
C ALA A 133 -3.12 -13.40 3.85
N LEU A 134 -2.55 -12.21 4.06
CA LEU A 134 -1.82 -11.52 3.00
C LEU A 134 -0.54 -12.26 2.57
N LEU A 135 0.16 -12.91 3.51
CA LEU A 135 1.31 -13.77 3.16
C LEU A 135 0.91 -14.88 2.19
N THR A 136 -0.19 -15.58 2.47
CA THR A 136 -0.71 -16.63 1.59
C THR A 136 -1.09 -16.09 0.22
N GLU A 137 -1.78 -14.96 0.15
CA GLU A 137 -2.11 -14.31 -1.13
C GLU A 137 -0.85 -13.94 -1.93
N ILE A 138 0.21 -13.49 -1.26
CA ILE A 138 1.49 -13.18 -1.88
C ILE A 138 2.16 -14.45 -2.42
N TYR A 139 2.17 -15.53 -1.64
CA TYR A 139 2.74 -16.81 -2.10
C TYR A 139 1.97 -17.36 -3.30
N LEU A 140 0.64 -17.27 -3.31
CA LEU A 140 -0.17 -17.64 -4.46
C LEU A 140 0.14 -16.78 -5.69
N LEU A 141 0.26 -15.46 -5.51
CA LEU A 141 0.64 -14.53 -6.58
C LEU A 141 2.02 -14.88 -7.17
N ASP A 142 2.96 -15.26 -6.31
CA ASP A 142 4.33 -15.63 -6.70
C ASP A 142 4.44 -17.11 -7.15
N LYS A 143 3.34 -17.87 -7.11
CA LYS A 143 3.28 -19.32 -7.41
C LYS A 143 4.15 -20.18 -6.50
N GLU A 144 4.36 -19.74 -5.27
CA GLU A 144 5.08 -20.47 -4.22
C GLU A 144 4.09 -21.35 -3.44
N ILE A 145 3.65 -22.45 -4.07
CA ILE A 145 2.56 -23.30 -3.57
C ILE A 145 2.84 -23.85 -2.16
N ASP A 146 4.08 -24.26 -1.89
CA ASP A 146 4.45 -24.83 -0.59
C ASP A 146 4.36 -23.81 0.54
N ALA A 147 4.86 -22.60 0.28
CA ALA A 147 4.80 -21.51 1.24
C ALA A 147 3.35 -21.06 1.45
N ALA A 148 2.51 -21.09 0.40
CA ALA A 148 1.08 -20.83 0.50
C ALA A 148 0.36 -21.86 1.39
N LEU A 149 0.66 -23.16 1.21
CA LEU A 149 0.14 -24.25 2.05
C LEU A 149 0.55 -24.09 3.51
N GLU A 150 1.82 -23.80 3.81
CA GLU A 150 2.27 -23.61 5.19
C GLU A 150 1.66 -22.34 5.84
N SER A 151 1.52 -21.27 5.06
CA SER A 151 0.99 -20.00 5.56
C SER A 151 -0.52 -20.08 5.83
N VAL A 152 -1.28 -20.77 4.98
CA VAL A 152 -2.75 -20.85 5.13
C VAL A 152 -3.18 -21.61 6.38
N GLU A 153 -2.40 -22.59 6.84
CA GLU A 153 -2.63 -23.28 8.12
C GLU A 153 -2.59 -22.34 9.34
N LYS A 154 -1.91 -21.20 9.23
CA LYS A 154 -1.77 -20.19 10.30
C LYS A 154 -2.89 -19.15 10.27
N VAL A 155 -3.78 -19.19 9.27
CA VAL A 155 -4.92 -18.26 9.14
C VAL A 155 -6.02 -18.67 10.12
N LYS A 156 -6.17 -17.91 11.21
CA LYS A 156 -7.06 -18.24 12.33
C LYS A 156 -8.55 -17.96 12.07
N TYR A 157 -8.86 -17.08 11.12
CA TYR A 157 -10.22 -16.65 10.82
C TYR A 157 -10.40 -16.58 9.31
N GLU A 158 -10.94 -17.64 8.73
CA GLU A 158 -11.51 -17.58 7.38
C GLU A 158 -12.93 -17.00 7.53
N TRP A 159 -13.17 -15.80 7.00
CA TRP A 159 -14.51 -15.24 7.01
C TRP A 159 -15.39 -16.08 6.07
N TYR A 160 -16.25 -16.92 6.65
CA TYR A 160 -17.32 -17.63 5.94
C TYR A 160 -18.41 -16.63 5.51
N GLY A 161 -18.17 -15.92 4.42
CA GLY A 161 -19.18 -15.12 3.73
C GLY A 161 -19.88 -15.99 2.69
N TRP A 162 -21.21 -16.07 2.75
CA TRP A 162 -22.01 -16.75 1.73
C TRP A 162 -21.62 -16.25 0.33
N GLY A 163 -20.95 -17.10 -0.46
CA GLY A 163 -20.58 -16.85 -1.85
C GLY A 163 -19.12 -16.45 -2.14
N HIS A 164 -18.27 -16.25 -1.12
CA HIS A 164 -16.83 -16.05 -1.34
C HIS A 164 -16.04 -17.34 -1.09
N GLU A 165 -15.24 -17.74 -2.07
CA GLU A 165 -14.28 -18.83 -1.96
C GLU A 165 -13.24 -18.51 -0.87
N THR A 166 -13.11 -19.38 0.12
CA THR A 166 -12.15 -19.20 1.22
C THR A 166 -10.72 -19.24 0.69
N LEU A 167 -9.81 -18.59 1.41
CA LEU A 167 -8.39 -18.55 1.05
C LEU A 167 -7.78 -19.97 1.03
N SER A 168 -8.17 -20.85 1.98
CA SER A 168 -7.84 -22.28 1.95
C SER A 168 -8.21 -22.96 0.64
N ILE A 169 -9.41 -22.71 0.11
CA ILE A 169 -9.87 -23.32 -1.15
C ILE A 169 -9.07 -22.79 -2.35
N GLN A 170 -8.72 -21.50 -2.37
CA GLN A 170 -7.85 -20.95 -3.41
C GLN A 170 -6.46 -21.61 -3.40
N VAL A 171 -5.90 -21.85 -2.20
CA VAL A 171 -4.62 -22.57 -2.05
C VAL A 171 -4.77 -24.01 -2.52
N ALA A 172 -5.84 -24.71 -2.14
CA ALA A 172 -6.11 -26.07 -2.57
C ALA A 172 -6.16 -26.18 -4.10
N LYS A 173 -6.91 -25.30 -4.77
CA LYS A 173 -6.98 -25.24 -6.23
C LYS A 173 -5.61 -25.03 -6.88
N ALA A 174 -4.84 -24.08 -6.37
CA ALA A 174 -3.49 -23.83 -6.86
C ALA A 174 -2.54 -25.02 -6.64
N ALA A 175 -2.82 -25.84 -5.63
CA ALA A 175 -2.05 -27.03 -5.27
C ALA A 175 -2.50 -28.33 -5.98
N GLU A 176 -3.61 -28.35 -6.72
CA GLU A 176 -4.17 -29.59 -7.28
C GLU A 176 -3.19 -30.38 -8.17
N GLN A 177 -2.41 -29.67 -8.99
CA GLN A 177 -1.49 -30.31 -9.93
C GLN A 177 -0.21 -30.78 -9.24
N ASP A 178 0.41 -29.91 -8.45
CA ASP A 178 1.75 -30.15 -7.90
C ASP A 178 1.71 -30.83 -6.51
N ARG A 179 0.60 -30.70 -5.78
CA ARG A 179 0.38 -31.19 -4.40
C ARG A 179 -1.06 -31.71 -4.19
N PRO A 180 -1.50 -32.70 -4.99
CA PRO A 180 -2.88 -33.20 -4.96
C PRO A 180 -3.33 -33.70 -3.59
N GLU A 181 -2.44 -34.36 -2.84
CA GLU A 181 -2.77 -34.83 -1.49
C GLU A 181 -3.05 -33.68 -0.51
N ALA A 182 -2.33 -32.56 -0.64
CA ALA A 182 -2.55 -31.40 0.22
C ALA A 182 -3.86 -30.70 -0.14
N ALA A 183 -4.16 -30.56 -1.43
CA ALA A 183 -5.42 -30.02 -1.93
C ALA A 183 -6.62 -30.85 -1.42
N LEU A 184 -6.55 -32.18 -1.54
CA LEU A 184 -7.61 -33.10 -1.08
C LEU A 184 -7.89 -32.96 0.43
N ARG A 185 -6.84 -32.85 1.26
CA ARG A 185 -7.00 -32.65 2.71
C ARG A 185 -7.74 -31.35 3.03
N ILE A 186 -7.43 -30.26 2.32
CA ILE A 186 -8.11 -28.98 2.51
C ILE A 186 -9.58 -29.12 2.12
N TYR A 187 -9.87 -29.70 0.95
CA TYR A 187 -11.25 -29.92 0.51
C TYR A 187 -12.09 -30.75 1.49
N GLN A 188 -11.52 -31.86 1.99
CA GLN A 188 -12.18 -32.69 3.01
C GLN A 188 -12.49 -31.87 4.27
N THR A 189 -11.51 -31.12 4.77
CA THR A 189 -11.68 -30.28 5.97
C THR A 189 -12.80 -29.25 5.78
N THR A 190 -12.86 -28.58 4.63
CA THR A 190 -13.89 -27.59 4.34
C THR A 190 -15.28 -28.23 4.24
N VAL A 191 -15.39 -29.40 3.61
CA VAL A 191 -16.65 -30.16 3.54
C VAL A 191 -17.14 -30.55 4.94
N ASP A 192 -16.26 -31.08 5.79
CA ASP A 192 -16.62 -31.46 7.16
C ASP A 192 -17.09 -30.25 7.98
N GLN A 193 -16.44 -29.10 7.85
CA GLN A 193 -16.87 -27.87 8.50
C GLN A 193 -18.25 -27.40 8.02
N LEU A 194 -18.53 -27.47 6.71
CA LEU A 194 -19.83 -27.12 6.15
C LEU A 194 -20.94 -28.07 6.61
N ILE A 195 -20.66 -29.37 6.71
CA ILE A 195 -21.62 -30.35 7.25
C ILE A 195 -21.93 -30.04 8.72
N ASN A 196 -20.89 -29.85 9.54
CA ASN A 196 -21.05 -29.56 10.97
C ASN A 196 -21.74 -28.22 11.25
N SER A 197 -21.66 -27.24 10.33
CA SER A 197 -22.37 -25.95 10.47
C SER A 197 -23.87 -26.01 10.16
N ARG A 198 -24.36 -27.13 9.60
CA ARG A 198 -25.76 -27.33 9.19
C ARG A 198 -26.58 -28.19 10.17
N GLY A 199 -25.94 -28.87 11.12
CA GLY A 199 -26.58 -29.69 12.17
C GLY A 199 -26.65 -28.95 13.50
#